data_AF-A0AA88QEQ5-F1
#
_entry.id   AF-A0AA88QEQ5-F1
#
_cell.length_a   1.000
_cell.length_b   1.000
_cell.length_c   1.000
_cell.angle_alpha   90.00
_cell.angle_beta   90.00
_cell.angle_gamma   90.00
#
_symmetry.space_group_name_H-M   'P 1'
#
loop_
_entity.id
_entity.type
_entity.pdbx_description
1 polymer ?
#
loop_
_entity_poly.entity_id
_entity_poly.type
_entity_poly.pdbx_seq_one_letter_code
_entity_poly.pdbx_strand_id
1 'polypeptide(L)'
;MITLYTLWSVRLAYKANQATSDDYSETGYDRGHLNPSSFQCGELRIATFTLTNAVPMDACFNRNQWWKWEKTLRTFLRDTLNSDFGSATVYIVTGTVPNEYLSIPQREISEEPGRVTVPFHIWTAVCYKHHSDDRKSFSFGYIGENKPEGSIDLVSVLDLNRQLSGISIFVDDCFHDNNKLERVKVKFQKLINQQSKENQGVQMSSDTQTTYLAVKRAADSNVPEKKFKVSEMKVKLAFDSMSAYYSVVKNLKISDGSACLITKVKPVVRSELRKRDISGSSDAVECLLVPENQKTAADGTPCSSFSDSTYSCYCQTKGGERKSCCSTPCLYQEDLSSYRCYSGQTQIECSPRYSLVTYKGEQCLDDHPLEED
;
A
#
# COMPACT_ATOMS: atom_id res chain seq x y z
N MET A 1 -24.65 -23.25 -26.44
CA MET A 1 -25.75 -22.49 -25.80
C MET A 1 -25.97 -22.91 -24.34
N ILE A 2 -25.94 -24.22 -24.02
CA ILE A 2 -26.11 -24.75 -22.65
C ILE A 2 -25.01 -24.29 -21.69
N THR A 3 -23.73 -24.32 -22.10
CA THR A 3 -22.56 -23.97 -21.24
C THR A 3 -22.51 -22.51 -20.80
N LEU A 4 -22.98 -21.59 -21.66
CA LEU A 4 -23.06 -20.16 -21.36
C LEU A 4 -24.16 -19.87 -20.33
N TYR A 5 -25.30 -20.56 -20.44
CA TYR A 5 -26.40 -20.45 -19.48
C TYR A 5 -26.04 -21.01 -18.09
N THR A 6 -25.30 -22.12 -18.01
CA THR A 6 -24.81 -22.66 -16.73
C THR A 6 -23.76 -21.76 -16.09
N LEU A 7 -22.79 -21.25 -16.85
CA LEU A 7 -21.79 -20.30 -16.33
C LEU A 7 -22.43 -18.99 -15.86
N TRP A 8 -23.43 -18.48 -16.58
CA TRP A 8 -24.17 -17.28 -16.19
C TRP A 8 -25.02 -17.51 -14.92
N SER A 9 -25.69 -18.67 -14.83
CA SER A 9 -26.47 -19.05 -13.64
C SER A 9 -25.61 -19.28 -12.40
N VAL A 10 -24.42 -19.88 -12.55
CA VAL A 10 -23.45 -20.06 -11.45
C VAL A 10 -22.88 -18.69 -11.02
N ARG A 11 -22.58 -17.80 -11.97
CA ARG A 11 -22.12 -16.43 -11.67
C ARG A 11 -23.18 -15.62 -10.91
N LEU A 12 -24.46 -15.76 -11.26
CA LEU A 12 -25.58 -15.14 -10.55
C LEU A 12 -25.75 -15.69 -9.12
N ALA A 13 -25.64 -17.00 -8.92
CA ALA A 13 -25.74 -17.61 -7.60
C ALA A 13 -24.58 -17.20 -6.66
N TYR A 14 -23.36 -17.05 -7.20
CA TYR A 14 -22.19 -16.58 -6.45
C TYR A 14 -22.30 -15.10 -6.05
N LYS A 15 -22.77 -14.24 -6.97
CA LYS A 15 -22.99 -12.80 -6.70
C LYS A 15 -24.06 -12.52 -5.64
N ALA A 16 -24.96 -13.46 -5.35
CA ALA A 16 -26.01 -13.26 -4.36
C ALA A 16 -25.47 -13.13 -2.92
N ASN A 17 -24.39 -13.85 -2.60
CA ASN A 17 -23.88 -13.95 -1.23
C ASN A 17 -22.44 -13.46 -1.07
N GLN A 18 -21.73 -13.16 -2.16
CA GLN A 18 -20.32 -12.81 -2.10
C GLN A 18 -19.97 -11.67 -3.06
N ALA A 19 -19.07 -10.81 -2.59
CA ALA A 19 -18.44 -9.78 -3.40
C ALA A 19 -17.52 -10.40 -4.46
N THR A 20 -17.41 -9.71 -5.58
CA THR A 20 -16.59 -10.08 -6.73
C THR A 20 -15.63 -8.95 -7.06
N SER A 21 -14.56 -9.23 -7.80
CA SER A 21 -13.61 -8.20 -8.22
C SER A 21 -14.27 -7.05 -8.98
N ASP A 22 -15.29 -7.37 -9.77
CA ASP A 22 -16.04 -6.43 -10.60
C ASP A 22 -16.79 -5.39 -9.75
N ASP A 23 -17.20 -5.74 -8.52
CA ASP A 23 -17.94 -4.82 -7.63
C ASP A 23 -17.11 -3.65 -7.13
N TYR A 24 -15.78 -3.82 -7.13
CA TYR A 24 -14.81 -2.81 -6.70
C TYR A 24 -14.26 -2.00 -7.88
N SER A 25 -14.42 -2.49 -9.11
CA SER A 25 -13.84 -1.86 -10.30
C SER A 25 -14.41 -0.47 -10.52
N GLU A 26 -13.53 0.51 -10.76
CA GLU A 26 -13.92 1.90 -11.10
C GLU A 26 -14.74 2.64 -10.03
N THR A 27 -14.82 2.10 -8.81
CA THR A 27 -15.62 2.70 -7.72
C THR A 27 -14.87 3.77 -6.93
N GLY A 28 -13.54 3.86 -7.10
CA GLY A 28 -12.67 4.71 -6.29
C GLY A 28 -12.34 4.15 -4.89
N TYR A 29 -12.97 3.05 -4.48
CA TYR A 29 -12.68 2.37 -3.21
C TYR A 29 -11.59 1.30 -3.37
N ASP A 30 -10.71 1.23 -2.37
CA ASP A 30 -9.77 0.13 -2.23
C ASP A 30 -10.45 -1.10 -1.62
N ARG A 31 -9.85 -2.27 -1.90
CA ARG A 31 -10.11 -3.50 -1.15
C ARG A 31 -9.34 -3.44 0.18
N GLY A 32 -9.92 -2.81 1.18
CA GLY A 32 -9.31 -2.69 2.50
C GLY A 32 -9.38 -4.02 3.25
N HIS A 33 -8.23 -4.58 3.62
CA HIS A 33 -8.15 -5.86 4.33
C HIS A 33 -8.57 -5.71 5.80
N LEU A 34 -9.39 -6.62 6.32
CA LEU A 34 -9.76 -6.65 7.74
C LEU A 34 -8.73 -7.42 8.58
N ASN A 35 -8.32 -8.61 8.14
CA ASN A 35 -7.14 -9.31 8.64
C ASN A 35 -5.93 -8.90 7.77
N PRO A 36 -5.00 -8.08 8.27
CA PRO A 36 -3.94 -7.54 7.43
C PRO A 36 -2.90 -8.61 7.10
N SER A 37 -2.52 -8.70 5.83
CA SER A 37 -1.51 -9.66 5.35
C SER A 37 -0.15 -9.53 6.08
N SER A 38 0.13 -8.38 6.69
CA SER A 38 1.37 -8.07 7.42
C SER A 38 1.54 -8.85 8.73
N PHE A 39 0.46 -9.44 9.25
CA PHE A 39 0.48 -10.33 10.41
C PHE A 39 0.59 -11.81 10.02
N GLN A 40 0.52 -12.15 8.72
CA GLN A 40 0.48 -13.52 8.22
C GLN A 40 1.71 -13.85 7.35
N CYS A 41 2.02 -15.14 7.23
CA CYS A 41 3.05 -15.66 6.33
C CYS A 41 2.56 -16.89 5.56
N GLY A 42 3.23 -17.25 4.46
CA GLY A 42 2.89 -18.43 3.65
C GLY A 42 1.44 -18.41 3.13
N GLU A 43 0.78 -19.57 3.17
CA GLU A 43 -0.60 -19.75 2.68
C GLU A 43 -1.63 -18.91 3.44
N LEU A 44 -1.41 -18.66 4.74
CA LEU A 44 -2.28 -17.79 5.55
C LEU A 44 -2.28 -16.35 5.02
N ARG A 45 -1.15 -15.89 4.46
CA ARG A 45 -1.07 -14.59 3.81
C ARG A 45 -1.91 -14.54 2.54
N ILE A 46 -1.94 -15.61 1.75
CA ILE A 46 -2.75 -15.70 0.53
C ILE A 46 -4.24 -15.62 0.88
N ALA A 47 -4.67 -16.30 1.95
CA ALA A 47 -6.06 -16.27 2.42
C ALA A 47 -6.55 -14.85 2.77
N THR A 48 -5.66 -13.94 3.18
CA THR A 48 -6.04 -12.55 3.49
C THR A 48 -6.51 -11.73 2.28
N PHE A 49 -6.17 -12.14 1.05
CA PHE A 49 -6.58 -11.46 -0.18
C PHE A 49 -7.97 -11.90 -0.69
N THR A 50 -8.66 -12.80 0.03
CA THR A 50 -10.04 -13.17 -0.28
C THR A 50 -10.99 -12.00 -0.01
N LEU A 51 -12.01 -11.82 -0.85
CA LEU A 51 -12.99 -10.73 -0.68
C LEU A 51 -13.89 -10.92 0.55
N THR A 52 -13.93 -12.11 1.14
CA THR A 52 -14.53 -12.35 2.46
C THR A 52 -13.76 -11.68 3.60
N ASN A 53 -12.53 -11.22 3.35
CA ASN A 53 -11.67 -10.48 4.28
C ASN A 53 -11.44 -9.03 3.82
N ALA A 54 -12.22 -8.53 2.87
CA ALA A 54 -12.06 -7.18 2.33
C ALA A 54 -13.37 -6.40 2.38
N VAL A 55 -13.25 -5.10 2.64
CA VAL A 55 -14.36 -4.13 2.61
C VAL A 55 -13.98 -2.94 1.75
N PRO A 56 -14.95 -2.20 1.18
CA PRO A 56 -14.67 -0.94 0.50
C PRO A 56 -14.11 0.08 1.47
N MET A 57 -12.81 0.36 1.42
CA MET A 57 -12.21 1.45 2.20
C MET A 57 -11.87 2.60 1.27
N ASP A 58 -12.09 3.82 1.75
CA ASP A 58 -11.62 5.02 1.05
C ASP A 58 -10.11 4.88 0.79
N ALA A 59 -9.69 5.14 -0.45
CA ALA A 59 -8.32 4.87 -0.88
C ALA A 59 -7.30 5.69 -0.08
N CYS A 60 -7.61 6.94 0.25
CA CYS A 60 -6.74 7.79 1.07
C CYS A 60 -6.68 7.26 2.50
N PHE A 61 -7.84 6.94 3.10
CA PHE A 61 -7.93 6.38 4.44
C PHE A 61 -7.12 5.08 4.58
N ASN A 62 -7.33 4.13 3.67
CA ASN A 62 -6.71 2.81 3.68
C ASN A 62 -5.18 2.91 3.55
N ARG A 63 -4.70 3.63 2.52
CA ARG A 63 -3.27 3.67 2.15
C ARG A 63 -2.44 4.51 3.12
N ASN A 64 -3.05 5.49 3.80
CA ASN A 64 -2.33 6.42 4.66
C ASN A 64 -2.63 6.19 6.14
N GLN A 65 -3.82 6.57 6.61
CA GLN A 65 -4.15 6.55 8.03
C GLN A 65 -4.22 5.12 8.55
N TRP A 66 -5.05 4.27 7.93
CA TRP A 66 -5.26 2.90 8.40
C TRP A 66 -3.98 2.07 8.34
N TRP A 67 -3.26 2.10 7.21
CA TRP A 67 -1.95 1.46 7.07
C TRP A 67 -0.94 1.89 8.15
N LYS A 68 -0.88 3.19 8.47
CA LYS A 68 0.02 3.71 9.52
C LYS A 68 -0.32 3.10 10.88
N TRP A 69 -1.60 2.96 11.18
CA TRP A 69 -2.07 2.36 12.43
C TRP A 69 -1.82 0.85 12.48
N GLU A 70 -2.05 0.11 11.39
CA GLU A 70 -1.71 -1.31 11.29
C GLU A 70 -0.19 -1.55 11.49
N LYS A 71 0.65 -0.74 10.83
CA LYS A 71 2.11 -0.80 10.99
C LYS A 71 2.52 -0.50 12.44
N THR A 72 1.90 0.51 13.05
CA THR A 72 2.14 0.88 14.46
C THR A 72 1.75 -0.25 15.39
N LEU A 73 0.57 -0.83 15.20
CA LEU A 73 0.08 -1.97 15.97
C LEU A 73 1.07 -3.14 15.90
N ARG A 74 1.50 -3.50 14.69
CA ARG A 74 2.45 -4.58 14.47
C ARG A 74 3.77 -4.36 15.22
N THR A 75 4.35 -3.16 15.10
CA THR A 75 5.60 -2.82 15.81
C THR A 75 5.39 -2.88 17.32
N PHE A 76 4.33 -2.25 17.83
CA PHE A 76 3.99 -2.24 19.24
C PHE A 76 3.86 -3.67 19.83
N LEU A 77 3.09 -4.53 19.16
CA LEU A 77 2.86 -5.89 19.62
C LEU A 77 4.12 -6.75 19.55
N ARG A 78 4.89 -6.65 18.46
CA ARG A 78 6.15 -7.38 18.31
C ARG A 78 7.15 -6.99 19.40
N ASP A 79 7.33 -5.69 19.62
CA ASP A 79 8.29 -5.19 20.60
C ASP A 79 7.87 -5.56 22.03
N THR A 80 6.56 -5.55 22.31
CA THR A 80 6.00 -5.99 23.60
C THR A 80 6.19 -7.50 23.80
N LEU A 81 5.85 -8.33 22.80
CA LEU A 81 6.07 -9.77 22.84
C LEU A 81 7.55 -10.12 23.05
N ASN A 82 8.45 -9.44 22.35
CA ASN A 82 9.89 -9.62 22.52
C ASN A 82 10.34 -9.28 23.95
N SER A 83 9.81 -8.20 24.53
CA SER A 83 10.12 -7.81 25.91
C SER A 83 9.59 -8.79 26.96
N ASP A 84 8.54 -9.53 26.62
CA ASP A 84 7.96 -10.59 27.44
C ASP A 84 8.48 -11.99 27.06
N PHE A 85 9.57 -12.06 26.27
CA PHE A 85 10.19 -13.32 25.82
C PHE A 85 9.21 -14.28 25.14
N GLY A 86 8.22 -13.74 24.44
CA GLY A 86 7.17 -14.51 23.76
C GLY A 86 6.15 -15.15 24.71
N SER A 87 6.13 -14.77 26.00
CA SER A 87 5.24 -15.35 27.01
C SER A 87 3.84 -14.72 27.01
N ALA A 88 3.26 -14.50 25.82
CA ALA A 88 1.91 -14.01 25.69
C ALA A 88 1.24 -14.50 24.39
N THR A 89 -0.09 -14.49 24.40
CA THR A 89 -0.91 -14.73 23.22
C THR A 89 -1.67 -13.45 22.89
N VAL A 90 -1.68 -13.08 21.61
CA VAL A 90 -2.35 -11.88 21.12
C VAL A 90 -3.51 -12.27 20.22
N TYR A 91 -4.69 -11.72 20.52
CA TYR A 91 -5.87 -11.82 19.68
C TYR A 91 -6.18 -10.45 19.09
N ILE A 92 -6.42 -10.41 17.78
CA ILE A 92 -6.75 -9.20 17.03
C ILE A 92 -8.05 -9.48 16.30
N VAL A 93 -9.05 -8.63 16.49
CA VAL A 93 -10.34 -8.72 15.82
C VAL A 93 -10.56 -7.39 15.10
N THR A 94 -10.78 -7.44 13.80
CA THR A 94 -11.09 -6.25 13.00
C THR A 94 -12.49 -6.42 12.42
N GLY A 95 -13.26 -5.34 12.41
CA GLY A 95 -14.60 -5.31 11.85
C GLY A 95 -14.94 -3.93 11.31
N THR A 96 -16.20 -3.79 10.91
CA THR A 96 -16.72 -2.54 10.36
C THR A 96 -18.07 -2.18 10.97
N VAL A 97 -18.42 -0.91 10.83
CA VAL A 97 -19.78 -0.41 11.03
C VAL A 97 -20.35 -0.12 9.64
N PRO A 98 -21.35 -0.88 9.15
CA PRO A 98 -21.89 -0.70 7.82
C PRO A 98 -22.60 0.66 7.68
N ASN A 99 -22.55 1.26 6.49
CA ASN A 99 -23.40 2.39 6.13
C ASN A 99 -24.68 1.87 5.45
N GLU A 100 -25.85 2.17 6.02
CA GLU A 100 -27.14 1.70 5.47
C GLU A 100 -27.46 2.26 4.08
N TYR A 101 -26.82 3.37 3.69
CA TYR A 101 -27.17 4.14 2.50
C TYR A 101 -26.11 4.09 1.40
N LEU A 102 -24.97 3.42 1.64
CA LEU A 102 -23.84 3.45 0.72
C LEU A 102 -23.34 2.04 0.41
N SER A 103 -23.38 1.69 -0.86
CA SER A 103 -22.94 0.39 -1.38
C SER A 103 -22.35 0.53 -2.78
N ILE A 104 -21.43 -0.37 -3.12
CA ILE A 104 -20.82 -0.46 -4.44
C ILE A 104 -21.24 -1.75 -5.19
N PRO A 105 -21.21 -1.75 -6.54
CA PRO A 105 -20.96 -0.57 -7.39
C PRO A 105 -22.13 0.44 -7.29
N GLN A 106 -21.83 1.72 -7.46
CA GLN A 106 -22.86 2.78 -7.46
C GLN A 106 -23.60 2.79 -8.80
N ARG A 107 -24.89 3.16 -8.79
CA ARG A 107 -25.75 3.16 -10.00
C ARG A 107 -25.25 4.07 -11.13
N GLU A 108 -24.44 5.06 -10.79
CA GLU A 108 -23.83 5.99 -11.75
C GLU A 108 -22.71 5.33 -12.57
N ILE A 109 -22.12 4.26 -12.04
CA ILE A 109 -20.95 3.56 -12.60
C ILE A 109 -21.35 2.17 -13.12
N SER A 110 -22.46 1.60 -12.62
CA SER A 110 -22.96 0.28 -13.03
C SER A 110 -24.48 0.22 -13.07
N GLU A 111 -25.03 -0.52 -14.03
CA GLU A 111 -26.47 -0.86 -14.06
C GLU A 111 -26.85 -1.91 -12.99
N GLU A 112 -25.86 -2.59 -12.39
CA GLU A 112 -26.09 -3.51 -11.27
C GLU A 112 -26.44 -2.73 -9.98
N PRO A 113 -27.38 -3.23 -9.15
CA PRO A 113 -27.64 -2.62 -7.84
C PRO A 113 -26.41 -2.73 -6.95
N GLY A 114 -26.23 -1.78 -6.02
CA GLY A 114 -25.15 -1.85 -5.05
C GLY A 114 -25.27 -3.13 -4.19
N ARG A 115 -24.18 -3.90 -4.14
CA ARG A 115 -24.14 -5.23 -3.51
C ARG A 115 -23.22 -5.30 -2.30
N VAL A 116 -22.18 -4.48 -2.27
CA VAL A 116 -21.18 -4.46 -1.21
C VAL A 116 -21.31 -3.17 -0.43
N THR A 117 -21.73 -3.25 0.83
CA THR A 117 -21.88 -2.08 1.69
C THR A 117 -20.52 -1.42 1.97
N VAL A 118 -20.46 -0.11 1.77
CA VAL A 118 -19.31 0.70 2.20
C VAL A 118 -19.49 0.99 3.69
N PRO A 119 -18.52 0.68 4.56
CA PRO A 119 -18.63 0.96 5.98
C PRO A 119 -18.47 2.45 6.29
N PHE A 120 -19.15 2.93 7.33
CA PHE A 120 -18.94 4.26 7.91
C PHE A 120 -17.68 4.29 8.79
N HIS A 121 -17.48 3.24 9.60
CA HIS A 121 -16.28 3.09 10.43
C HIS A 121 -15.61 1.74 10.22
N ILE A 122 -14.30 1.71 10.42
CA ILE A 122 -13.50 0.48 10.54
C ILE A 122 -12.89 0.49 11.93
N TRP A 123 -12.86 -0.67 12.59
CA TRP A 123 -12.33 -0.80 13.94
C TRP A 123 -11.49 -2.07 14.11
N THR A 124 -10.53 -2.01 15.01
CA THR A 124 -9.72 -3.15 15.45
C THR A 124 -9.69 -3.19 16.97
N ALA A 125 -9.89 -4.37 17.55
CA ALA A 125 -9.77 -4.66 18.97
C ALA A 125 -8.63 -5.65 19.21
N VAL A 126 -7.90 -5.45 20.29
CA VAL A 126 -6.69 -6.19 20.64
C VAL A 126 -6.80 -6.69 22.07
N CYS A 127 -6.51 -7.97 22.25
CA CYS A 127 -6.44 -8.64 23.53
C CYS A 127 -5.07 -9.30 23.68
N TYR A 128 -4.25 -8.79 24.58
CA TYR A 128 -2.93 -9.32 24.90
C TYR A 128 -2.98 -10.05 26.24
N LYS A 129 -2.81 -11.36 26.23
CA LYS A 129 -2.86 -12.21 27.43
C LYS A 129 -1.47 -12.79 27.70
N HIS A 130 -0.81 -12.28 28.74
CA HIS A 130 0.43 -12.88 29.23
C HIS A 130 0.13 -14.25 29.84
N HIS A 131 1.02 -15.23 29.66
CA HIS A 131 0.75 -16.62 30.07
C HIS A 131 0.78 -16.82 31.58
N SER A 132 1.53 -15.99 32.30
CA SER A 132 1.83 -16.18 33.73
C SER A 132 1.74 -14.94 34.62
N ASP A 133 1.47 -13.74 34.07
CA ASP A 133 1.43 -12.49 34.85
C ASP A 133 0.32 -11.57 34.31
N ASP A 134 -0.86 -11.66 34.91
CA ASP A 134 -2.05 -10.89 34.50
C ASP A 134 -1.86 -9.37 34.59
N ARG A 135 -0.87 -8.89 35.35
CA ARG A 135 -0.56 -7.46 35.41
C ARG A 135 0.04 -6.96 34.10
N LYS A 136 0.62 -7.85 33.30
CA LYS A 136 1.15 -7.58 31.96
C LYS A 136 0.11 -7.78 30.85
N SER A 137 -1.00 -8.47 31.12
CA SER A 137 -2.11 -8.59 30.17
C SER A 137 -2.81 -7.23 29.99
N PHE A 138 -3.23 -6.88 28.78
CA PHE A 138 -3.94 -5.63 28.48
C PHE A 138 -4.85 -5.78 27.26
N SER A 139 -5.84 -4.90 27.15
CA SER A 139 -6.70 -4.79 25.98
C SER A 139 -6.93 -3.34 25.57
N PHE A 140 -7.19 -3.12 24.29
CA PHE A 140 -7.56 -1.81 23.73
C PHE A 140 -8.20 -2.02 22.36
N GLY A 141 -8.77 -0.95 21.80
CA GLY A 141 -9.20 -0.92 20.41
C GLY A 141 -8.87 0.42 19.77
N TYR A 142 -9.02 0.49 18.45
CA TYR A 142 -9.07 1.75 17.73
C TYR A 142 -10.15 1.69 16.65
N ILE A 143 -10.78 2.84 16.40
CA ILE A 143 -11.87 3.01 15.44
C ILE A 143 -11.60 4.25 14.62
N GLY A 144 -11.84 4.18 13.31
CA GLY A 144 -11.67 5.31 12.40
C GLY A 144 -12.79 5.43 11.38
N GLU A 145 -13.03 6.66 10.95
CA GLU A 145 -14.06 6.99 9.96
C GLU A 145 -13.55 6.76 8.54
N ASN A 146 -14.33 6.06 7.72
CA ASN A 146 -13.94 5.64 6.37
C ASN A 146 -14.01 6.78 5.34
N LYS A 147 -13.16 7.78 5.50
CA LYS A 147 -13.09 8.96 4.61
C LYS A 147 -11.64 9.45 4.48
N PRO A 148 -11.29 10.25 3.46
CA PRO A 148 -9.91 10.63 3.16
C PRO A 148 -9.11 11.24 4.32
N GLU A 149 -9.81 11.95 5.23
CA GLU A 149 -9.23 12.61 6.40
C GLU A 149 -9.79 12.04 7.72
N GLY A 150 -10.25 10.79 7.70
CA GLY A 150 -10.79 10.11 8.87
C GLY A 150 -9.77 10.06 10.01
N SER A 151 -10.14 10.59 11.17
CA SER A 151 -9.36 10.41 12.40
C SER A 151 -9.53 8.97 12.90
N ILE A 152 -8.50 8.47 13.57
CA ILE A 152 -8.54 7.17 14.25
C ILE A 152 -8.33 7.43 15.74
N ASP A 153 -9.27 6.95 16.54
CA ASP A 153 -9.27 7.12 17.98
C ASP A 153 -8.90 5.79 18.67
N LEU A 154 -7.94 5.86 19.58
CA LEU A 154 -7.56 4.72 20.44
C LEU A 154 -8.41 4.72 21.71
N VAL A 155 -9.20 3.66 21.89
CA VAL A 155 -10.25 3.52 22.90
C VAL A 155 -10.09 2.24 23.72
N SER A 156 -10.84 2.12 24.81
CA SER A 156 -10.96 0.85 25.54
C SER A 156 -11.84 -0.14 24.76
N VAL A 157 -11.67 -1.45 24.99
CA VAL A 157 -12.57 -2.47 24.41
C VAL A 157 -14.01 -2.26 24.90
N LEU A 158 -14.18 -1.86 26.15
CA LEU A 158 -15.48 -1.54 26.74
C LEU A 158 -16.18 -0.39 25.98
N ASP A 159 -15.47 0.71 25.71
CA ASP A 159 -16.03 1.84 24.99
C ASP A 159 -16.27 1.50 23.51
N LEU A 160 -15.42 0.67 22.91
CA LEU A 160 -15.65 0.16 21.57
C LEU A 160 -16.93 -0.69 21.51
N ASN A 161 -17.14 -1.62 22.45
CA ASN A 161 -18.37 -2.41 22.54
C ASN A 161 -19.62 -1.51 22.70
N ARG A 162 -19.52 -0.43 23.49
CA ARG A 162 -20.61 0.56 23.63
C ARG A 162 -20.91 1.28 22.33
N GLN A 163 -19.89 1.67 21.57
CA GLN A 163 -20.07 2.36 20.28
C GLN A 163 -20.67 1.44 19.22
N LEU A 164 -20.31 0.15 19.22
CA LEU A 164 -20.76 -0.80 18.20
C LEU A 164 -22.17 -1.36 18.44
N SER A 165 -22.76 -1.16 19.63
CA SER A 165 -24.12 -1.56 20.02
C SER A 165 -24.48 -3.02 19.69
N GLY A 166 -24.43 -3.91 20.69
CA GLY A 166 -24.96 -5.27 20.57
C GLY A 166 -23.92 -6.34 20.22
N ILE A 167 -22.63 -6.03 20.36
CA ILE A 167 -21.52 -6.98 20.19
C ILE A 167 -20.68 -6.98 21.47
N SER A 168 -20.28 -8.17 21.92
CA SER A 168 -19.22 -8.36 22.91
C SER A 168 -18.03 -8.97 22.19
N ILE A 169 -17.03 -8.14 21.86
CA ILE A 169 -15.89 -8.57 21.03
C ILE A 169 -15.05 -9.65 21.75
N PHE A 170 -14.81 -9.46 23.04
CA PHE A 170 -14.09 -10.41 23.89
C PHE A 170 -14.89 -10.67 25.16
N VAL A 171 -14.79 -11.90 25.68
CA VAL A 171 -15.31 -12.24 27.01
C VAL A 171 -14.64 -11.34 28.05
N ASP A 172 -15.45 -10.76 28.94
CA ASP A 172 -15.03 -9.85 30.01
C ASP A 172 -14.12 -8.69 29.55
N ASP A 173 -14.34 -8.21 28.31
CA ASP A 173 -13.56 -7.13 27.66
C ASP A 173 -12.04 -7.35 27.67
N CYS A 174 -11.61 -8.62 27.77
CA CYS A 174 -10.22 -9.05 27.90
C CYS A 174 -9.44 -8.31 29.01
N PHE A 175 -9.85 -8.52 30.27
CA PHE A 175 -9.15 -7.97 31.44
C PHE A 175 -9.03 -6.44 31.43
N HIS A 176 -10.10 -5.76 31.01
CA HIS A 176 -10.15 -4.31 30.85
C HIS A 176 -9.57 -3.55 32.05
N ASP A 177 -8.62 -2.65 31.77
CA ASP A 177 -7.99 -1.77 32.76
C ASP A 177 -7.59 -0.43 32.10
N ASN A 178 -8.25 0.65 32.51
CA ASN A 178 -8.01 1.99 31.99
C ASN A 178 -6.57 2.48 32.18
N ASN A 179 -5.89 2.09 33.27
CA ASN A 179 -4.51 2.50 33.49
C ASN A 179 -3.56 1.84 32.48
N LYS A 180 -3.88 0.61 32.06
CA LYS A 180 -3.11 -0.10 31.03
C LYS A 180 -3.37 0.51 29.66
N LEU A 181 -4.61 0.93 29.36
CA LEU A 181 -4.94 1.67 28.14
C LEU A 181 -4.11 2.95 28.00
N GLU A 182 -4.00 3.76 29.06
CA GLU A 182 -3.23 5.01 29.00
C GLU A 182 -1.73 4.76 28.73
N ARG A 183 -1.17 3.67 29.29
CA ARG A 183 0.21 3.24 28.96
C ARG A 183 0.35 2.83 27.49
N VAL A 184 -0.66 2.16 26.93
CA VAL A 184 -0.71 1.83 25.50
C VAL A 184 -0.76 3.11 24.68
N LYS A 185 -1.67 4.05 24.97
CA LYS A 185 -1.79 5.34 24.26
C LYS A 185 -0.46 6.09 24.17
N VAL A 186 0.26 6.21 25.29
CA VAL A 186 1.58 6.90 25.32
C VAL A 186 2.59 6.21 24.40
N LYS A 187 2.68 4.87 24.43
CA LYS A 187 3.59 4.12 23.57
C LYS A 187 3.18 4.20 22.09
N PHE A 188 1.88 4.07 21.81
CA PHE A 188 1.32 4.17 20.46
C PHE A 188 1.61 5.55 19.85
N GLN A 189 1.33 6.62 20.59
CA GLN A 189 1.59 7.99 20.15
C GLN A 189 3.07 8.22 19.87
N LYS A 190 3.97 7.67 20.71
CA LYS A 190 5.42 7.75 20.47
C LYS A 190 5.82 7.08 19.16
N LEU A 191 5.29 5.89 18.87
CA LEU A 191 5.57 5.15 17.63
C LEU A 191 4.99 5.88 16.40
N ILE A 192 3.78 6.41 16.50
CA ILE A 192 3.16 7.23 15.45
C ILE A 192 4.04 8.44 15.14
N ASN A 193 4.51 9.14 16.18
CA ASN A 193 5.37 10.31 16.04
C ASN A 193 6.75 9.96 15.47
N GLN A 194 7.32 8.81 15.83
CA GLN A 194 8.58 8.33 15.26
C GLN A 194 8.45 8.02 13.77
N GLN A 195 7.37 7.37 13.35
CA GLN A 195 7.09 7.15 11.93
C GLN A 195 6.87 8.47 11.18
N SER A 196 6.23 9.47 11.81
CA SER A 196 6.13 10.81 11.24
C SER A 196 7.51 11.46 11.06
N LYS A 197 8.46 11.20 11.97
CA LYS A 197 9.83 11.73 11.91
C LYS A 197 10.70 11.04 10.86
N GLU A 198 10.54 9.72 10.69
CA GLU A 198 11.15 8.97 9.59
C GLU A 198 10.64 9.45 8.23
N ASN A 199 9.36 9.83 8.14
CA ASN A 199 8.77 10.46 6.95
C ASN A 199 9.09 11.97 6.82
N GLN A 200 9.56 12.64 7.89
CA GLN A 200 10.00 14.05 7.89
C GLN A 200 11.47 14.21 7.47
N GLY A 201 12.19 13.13 7.17
CA GLY A 201 13.55 13.20 6.60
C GLY A 201 13.63 13.87 5.22
N VAL A 202 12.49 14.22 4.61
CA VAL A 202 12.43 14.96 3.34
C VAL A 202 11.62 16.23 3.54
N GLN A 203 12.31 17.32 3.85
CA GLN A 203 11.69 18.65 3.90
C GLN A 203 11.83 19.29 2.51
N MET A 204 10.69 19.48 1.85
CA MET A 204 10.61 20.20 0.58
C MET A 204 11.08 21.64 0.78
N SER A 205 11.84 22.21 -0.17
CA SER A 205 12.22 23.63 -0.08
C SER A 205 10.96 24.52 -0.05
N SER A 206 11.04 25.71 0.56
CA SER A 206 9.90 26.64 0.62
C SER A 206 9.31 26.93 -0.75
N ASP A 207 10.15 26.99 -1.77
CA ASP A 207 9.78 27.33 -3.14
C ASP A 207 9.02 26.18 -3.80
N THR A 208 9.50 24.94 -3.62
CA THR A 208 8.80 23.75 -4.12
C THR A 208 7.48 23.54 -3.38
N GLN A 209 7.41 23.83 -2.07
CA GLN A 209 6.17 23.72 -1.30
C GLN A 209 5.14 24.77 -1.73
N THR A 210 5.58 25.99 -1.99
CA THR A 210 4.73 27.06 -2.53
C THR A 210 4.19 26.71 -3.92
N THR A 211 5.05 26.15 -4.79
CA THR A 211 4.70 25.71 -6.14
C THR A 211 3.68 24.57 -6.12
N TYR A 212 3.89 23.56 -5.27
CA TYR A 212 2.95 22.45 -5.09
C TYR A 212 1.57 22.96 -4.61
N LEU A 213 1.55 23.83 -3.60
CA LEU A 213 0.30 24.40 -3.09
C LEU A 213 -0.44 25.24 -4.14
N ALA A 214 0.28 25.96 -5.00
CA ALA A 214 -0.32 26.72 -6.08
C ALA A 214 -0.98 25.80 -7.13
N VAL A 215 -0.30 24.71 -7.53
CA VAL A 215 -0.84 23.71 -8.45
C VAL A 215 -2.04 22.99 -7.83
N LYS A 216 -1.95 22.58 -6.56
CA LYS A 216 -3.04 21.93 -5.83
C LYS A 216 -4.27 22.83 -5.75
N ARG A 217 -4.12 24.10 -5.35
CA ARG A 217 -5.24 25.06 -5.33
C ARG A 217 -5.87 25.25 -6.71
N ALA A 218 -5.06 25.30 -7.77
CA ALA A 218 -5.56 25.41 -9.13
C ALA A 218 -6.36 24.16 -9.57
N ALA A 219 -5.98 22.97 -9.10
CA ALA A 219 -6.68 21.71 -9.36
C ALA A 219 -7.96 21.54 -8.53
N ASP A 220 -7.95 21.98 -7.27
CA ASP A 220 -9.09 21.88 -6.33
C ASP A 220 -10.14 22.98 -6.54
N SER A 221 -9.89 23.94 -7.44
CA SER A 221 -10.83 25.02 -7.72
C SER A 221 -11.98 24.53 -8.60
N ASN A 222 -13.22 24.69 -8.14
CA ASN A 222 -14.48 24.43 -8.88
C ASN A 222 -14.70 25.40 -10.06
N VAL A 223 -13.71 25.55 -10.95
CA VAL A 223 -13.84 26.37 -12.16
C VAL A 223 -14.43 25.49 -13.27
N PRO A 224 -15.52 25.93 -13.93
CA PRO A 224 -16.09 25.18 -15.05
C PRO A 224 -15.04 25.03 -16.17
N GLU A 225 -14.96 23.80 -16.67
CA GLU A 225 -14.07 23.26 -17.70
C GLU A 225 -13.32 24.22 -18.66
N LYS A 226 -12.04 23.87 -18.91
CA LYS A 226 -11.16 24.24 -20.05
C LYS A 226 -10.36 25.55 -19.99
N LYS A 227 -9.61 25.84 -18.93
CA LYS A 227 -8.55 26.88 -19.02
C LYS A 227 -7.14 26.46 -18.64
N PHE A 228 -6.95 25.31 -18.01
CA PHE A 228 -5.61 24.87 -17.65
C PHE A 228 -5.46 23.37 -17.85
N LYS A 229 -4.43 22.98 -18.59
CA LYS A 229 -4.03 21.60 -18.81
C LYS A 229 -2.54 21.52 -18.50
N VAL A 230 -2.17 20.80 -17.46
CA VAL A 230 -0.77 20.45 -17.20
C VAL A 230 -0.38 19.41 -18.23
N SER A 231 0.48 19.78 -19.19
CA SER A 231 0.94 18.87 -20.24
C SER A 231 2.03 17.91 -19.75
N GLU A 232 2.91 18.39 -18.87
CA GLU A 232 4.03 17.61 -18.33
C GLU A 232 4.47 18.22 -16.98
N MET A 233 4.71 17.37 -15.97
CA MET A 233 5.28 17.78 -14.69
C MET A 233 6.51 16.91 -14.41
N LYS A 234 7.70 17.53 -14.40
CA LYS A 234 8.97 16.84 -14.13
C LYS A 234 9.35 17.05 -12.67
N VAL A 235 9.30 15.99 -11.88
CA VAL A 235 9.77 16.00 -10.49
C VAL A 235 11.10 15.29 -10.43
N LYS A 236 12.16 16.02 -10.08
CA LYS A 236 13.48 15.44 -9.82
C LYS A 236 13.62 15.18 -8.33
N LEU A 237 13.92 13.94 -7.97
CA LEU A 237 14.22 13.53 -6.60
C LEU A 237 15.72 13.28 -6.49
N ALA A 238 16.31 13.70 -5.37
CA ALA A 238 17.70 13.44 -5.05
C ALA A 238 17.77 12.65 -3.74
N PHE A 239 18.62 11.62 -3.71
CA PHE A 239 18.81 10.73 -2.57
C PHE A 239 20.28 10.70 -2.20
N ASP A 240 20.57 10.58 -0.91
CA ASP A 240 21.94 10.50 -0.40
C ASP A 240 22.57 9.11 -0.56
N SER A 241 21.77 8.08 -0.86
CA SER A 241 22.24 6.72 -1.12
C SER A 241 21.29 5.91 -2.00
N MET A 242 21.81 4.89 -2.67
CA MET A 242 21.00 3.90 -3.40
C MET A 242 19.99 3.16 -2.50
N SER A 243 20.33 2.92 -1.23
CA SER A 243 19.41 2.28 -0.27
C SER A 243 18.19 3.18 0.01
N ALA A 244 18.42 4.49 0.20
CA ALA A 244 17.34 5.46 0.36
C ALA A 244 16.47 5.56 -0.90
N TYR A 245 17.10 5.55 -2.08
CA TYR A 245 16.39 5.50 -3.36
C TYR A 245 15.47 4.28 -3.47
N TYR A 246 15.96 3.06 -3.21
CA TYR A 246 15.15 1.84 -3.33
C TYR A 246 13.97 1.81 -2.36
N SER A 247 14.18 2.28 -1.12
CA SER A 247 13.13 2.36 -0.10
C SER A 247 11.99 3.28 -0.56
N VAL A 248 12.32 4.46 -1.09
CA VAL A 248 11.33 5.45 -1.53
C VAL A 248 10.65 5.04 -2.83
N VAL A 249 11.40 4.52 -3.82
CA VAL A 249 10.82 4.06 -5.10
C VAL A 249 9.87 2.88 -4.91
N LYS A 250 10.16 1.98 -3.96
CA LYS A 250 9.23 0.91 -3.60
C LYS A 250 7.88 1.48 -3.15
N ASN A 251 7.88 2.53 -2.34
CA ASN A 251 6.65 3.16 -1.87
C ASN A 251 5.93 3.93 -2.99
N LEU A 252 6.67 4.66 -3.84
CA LEU A 252 6.09 5.37 -5.00
C LEU A 252 5.39 4.41 -5.98
N LYS A 253 5.99 3.24 -6.22
CA LYS A 253 5.39 2.19 -7.06
C LYS A 253 4.13 1.59 -6.44
N ILE A 254 4.18 1.26 -5.15
CA ILE A 254 3.05 0.62 -4.46
C ILE A 254 1.88 1.59 -4.24
N SER A 255 2.16 2.86 -3.92
CA SER A 255 1.16 3.81 -3.42
C SER A 255 0.61 4.71 -4.52
N ASP A 256 1.49 5.17 -5.42
CA ASP A 256 1.20 6.23 -6.39
C ASP A 256 1.26 5.75 -7.85
N GLY A 257 1.53 4.45 -8.08
CA GLY A 257 1.70 3.88 -9.42
C GLY A 257 2.71 4.66 -10.25
N SER A 258 3.80 5.10 -9.61
CA SER A 258 4.80 6.00 -10.18
C SER A 258 6.19 5.38 -10.07
N ALA A 259 6.97 5.48 -11.14
CA ALA A 259 8.36 5.07 -11.19
C ALA A 259 9.28 6.30 -11.10
N CYS A 260 10.50 6.12 -10.57
CA CYS A 260 11.51 7.18 -10.60
C CYS A 260 12.72 6.74 -11.40
N LEU A 261 12.83 7.25 -12.64
CA LEU A 261 13.89 6.90 -13.59
C LEU A 261 15.19 7.57 -13.15
N ILE A 262 16.21 6.81 -12.78
CA ILE A 262 17.51 7.37 -12.42
C ILE A 262 18.03 8.23 -13.58
N THR A 263 18.34 9.48 -13.30
CA THR A 263 18.91 10.43 -14.27
C THR A 263 20.38 10.71 -13.99
N LYS A 264 20.87 10.37 -12.79
CA LYS A 264 22.26 10.57 -12.41
C LYS A 264 22.64 9.66 -11.24
N VAL A 265 23.82 9.07 -11.31
CA VAL A 265 24.48 8.38 -10.19
C VAL A 265 25.84 9.02 -10.03
N LYS A 266 26.21 9.49 -8.83
CA LYS A 266 27.59 9.91 -8.56
C LYS A 266 28.44 8.66 -8.30
N PRO A 267 29.47 8.37 -9.12
CA PRO A 267 30.30 7.18 -8.91
C PRO A 267 31.21 7.33 -7.68
N VAL A 268 31.49 6.19 -7.05
CA VAL A 268 32.49 6.05 -5.98
C VAL A 268 33.87 6.35 -6.54
N VAL A 269 34.45 7.50 -6.19
CA VAL A 269 35.88 7.74 -6.43
C VAL A 269 36.65 7.00 -5.34
N ARG A 270 37.04 5.74 -5.60
CA ARG A 270 38.11 5.09 -4.84
C ARG A 270 39.43 5.75 -5.24
N SER A 271 39.81 6.83 -4.57
CA SER A 271 41.19 7.29 -4.64
C SER A 271 42.07 6.36 -3.80
N GLU A 272 42.86 5.53 -4.49
CA GLU A 272 44.08 5.02 -3.88
C GLU A 272 45.02 6.21 -3.67
N LEU A 273 45.09 6.74 -2.44
CA LEU A 273 46.31 7.23 -1.76
C LEU A 273 45.98 8.25 -0.65
N ARG A 274 46.45 7.89 0.55
CA ARG A 274 46.75 8.68 1.75
C ARG A 274 45.59 9.07 2.69
N LYS A 275 45.66 8.42 3.87
CA LYS A 275 45.07 8.80 5.16
C LYS A 275 45.09 10.31 5.43
N ARG A 276 43.91 10.93 5.52
CA ARG A 276 43.32 11.58 6.72
C ARG A 276 42.11 12.42 6.29
N ASP A 277 41.02 12.25 7.04
CA ASP A 277 39.81 13.09 7.16
C ASP A 277 38.96 13.37 5.91
N ILE A 278 37.96 12.51 5.62
CA ILE A 278 36.70 12.93 4.96
C ILE A 278 35.53 12.10 5.50
N SER A 279 34.56 12.77 6.13
CA SER A 279 33.25 12.21 6.47
C SER A 279 32.40 12.05 5.20
N GLY A 280 31.82 10.86 5.00
CA GLY A 280 30.64 10.64 4.16
C GLY A 280 30.86 10.61 2.64
N SER A 281 31.35 9.48 2.11
CA SER A 281 31.13 9.13 0.70
C SER A 281 29.67 8.71 0.54
N SER A 282 28.80 9.61 0.08
CA SER A 282 27.38 9.31 -0.18
C SER A 282 27.15 9.04 -1.67
N ASP A 283 26.58 7.89 -2.01
CA ASP A 283 26.16 7.52 -3.37
C ASP A 283 24.93 8.33 -3.77
N ALA A 284 25.13 9.61 -4.10
CA ALA A 284 24.02 10.50 -4.39
C ALA A 284 23.37 10.15 -5.74
N VAL A 285 22.06 9.92 -5.73
CA VAL A 285 21.26 9.47 -6.88
C VAL A 285 20.21 10.53 -7.19
N GLU A 286 20.11 10.94 -8.45
CA GLU A 286 19.01 11.79 -8.91
C GLU A 286 18.10 10.94 -9.82
N CYS A 287 16.78 11.10 -9.70
CA CYS A 287 15.82 10.44 -10.58
C CYS A 287 14.65 11.34 -10.96
N LEU A 288 14.01 11.03 -12.09
CA LEU A 288 12.85 11.70 -12.64
C LEU A 288 11.58 10.85 -12.39
N LEU A 289 10.61 11.43 -11.69
CA LEU A 289 9.31 10.78 -11.48
C LEU A 289 8.51 10.70 -12.78
N VAL A 290 8.02 9.51 -13.11
CA VAL A 290 7.18 9.22 -14.27
C VAL A 290 6.03 8.28 -13.87
N PRO A 291 4.88 8.30 -14.57
CA PRO A 291 3.84 7.28 -14.36
C PRO A 291 4.36 5.88 -14.65
N GLU A 292 4.04 4.91 -13.78
CA GLU A 292 4.40 3.49 -13.98
C GLU A 292 3.55 2.85 -15.08
N ASN A 293 2.32 3.34 -15.28
CA ASN A 293 1.36 2.85 -16.27
C ASN A 293 1.75 3.18 -17.71
N GLN A 294 2.75 2.48 -18.23
CA GLN A 294 2.93 2.31 -19.66
C GLN A 294 2.68 0.85 -20.02
N LYS A 295 1.98 0.59 -21.12
CA LYS A 295 1.65 -0.76 -21.60
C LYS A 295 2.94 -1.47 -22.06
N THR A 296 3.71 -2.04 -21.14
CA THR A 296 4.94 -2.80 -21.44
C THR A 296 4.85 -4.23 -20.90
N ALA A 297 5.58 -5.15 -21.55
CA ALA A 297 5.78 -6.51 -21.07
C ALA A 297 6.66 -6.49 -19.81
N ALA A 298 6.76 -7.64 -19.14
CA ALA A 298 7.58 -7.78 -17.94
C ALA A 298 9.05 -7.45 -18.21
N ASP A 299 9.55 -7.70 -19.42
CA ASP A 299 10.92 -7.36 -19.87
C ASP A 299 11.07 -5.89 -20.36
N GLY A 300 10.02 -5.08 -20.25
CA GLY A 300 10.03 -3.67 -20.69
C GLY A 300 9.63 -3.45 -22.16
N THR A 301 9.37 -4.50 -22.95
CA THR A 301 8.98 -4.36 -24.37
C THR A 301 7.65 -3.60 -24.51
N PRO A 302 7.52 -2.61 -25.42
CA PRO A 302 6.25 -1.92 -25.67
C PRO A 302 5.14 -2.84 -26.21
N CYS A 303 3.96 -2.75 -25.59
CA CYS A 303 2.79 -3.53 -25.97
C CYS A 303 1.82 -2.72 -26.83
N SER A 304 1.23 -3.39 -27.83
CA SER A 304 0.12 -2.90 -28.64
C SER A 304 -1.23 -3.19 -27.97
N SER A 305 -1.36 -4.34 -27.30
CA SER A 305 -2.53 -4.74 -26.52
C SER A 305 -2.14 -5.45 -25.21
N PHE A 306 -3.05 -5.44 -24.24
CA PHE A 306 -2.79 -5.92 -22.89
C PHE A 306 -3.98 -6.74 -22.39
N SER A 307 -3.71 -7.85 -21.71
CA SER A 307 -4.73 -8.70 -21.10
C SER A 307 -4.24 -9.19 -19.76
N ASP A 308 -5.01 -8.88 -18.72
CA ASP A 308 -4.74 -9.31 -17.36
C ASP A 308 -5.87 -10.21 -16.86
N SER A 309 -5.49 -11.28 -16.15
CA SER A 309 -6.41 -12.26 -15.59
C SER A 309 -5.86 -12.79 -14.28
N THR A 310 -6.71 -13.44 -13.48
CA THR A 310 -6.32 -14.03 -12.19
C THR A 310 -5.15 -15.01 -12.29
N TYR A 311 -4.96 -15.67 -13.44
CA TYR A 311 -3.97 -16.73 -13.60
C TYR A 311 -2.71 -16.29 -14.34
N SER A 312 -2.82 -15.31 -15.25
CA SER A 312 -1.69 -14.83 -16.04
C SER A 312 -1.95 -13.46 -16.62
N CYS A 313 -0.88 -12.68 -16.75
CA CYS A 313 -0.88 -11.41 -17.46
C CYS A 313 -0.06 -11.60 -18.75
N TYR A 314 -0.64 -11.26 -19.90
CA TYR A 314 0.07 -11.28 -21.18
C TYR A 314 -0.17 -9.99 -21.97
N CYS A 315 0.86 -9.58 -22.71
CA CYS A 315 0.80 -8.46 -23.61
C CYS A 315 1.22 -8.89 -25.02
N GLN A 316 0.65 -8.23 -26.02
CA GLN A 316 1.04 -8.43 -27.41
C GLN A 316 1.92 -7.26 -27.85
N THR A 317 3.08 -7.56 -28.41
CA THR A 317 4.00 -6.53 -28.92
C THR A 317 3.51 -6.01 -30.27
N LYS A 318 4.09 -4.91 -30.76
CA LYS A 318 3.81 -4.42 -32.14
C LYS A 318 4.25 -5.42 -33.22
N GLY A 319 5.19 -6.32 -32.91
CA GLY A 319 5.63 -7.41 -33.78
C GLY A 319 4.74 -8.65 -33.75
N GLY A 320 3.62 -8.63 -33.00
CA GLY A 320 2.68 -9.74 -32.90
C GLY A 320 3.07 -10.82 -31.88
N GLU A 321 4.24 -10.70 -31.25
CA GLU A 321 4.73 -11.62 -30.22
C GLU A 321 3.94 -11.47 -28.91
N ARG A 322 3.66 -12.59 -28.24
CA ARG A 322 2.98 -12.61 -26.94
C ARG A 322 4.01 -12.76 -25.83
N LYS A 323 4.12 -11.75 -24.97
CA LYS A 323 5.05 -11.71 -23.83
C LYS A 323 4.29 -11.65 -22.51
N SER A 324 4.87 -12.21 -21.45
CA SER A 324 4.33 -12.11 -20.09
C SER A 324 4.39 -10.67 -19.60
N CYS A 325 3.39 -10.25 -18.81
CA CYS A 325 3.40 -8.94 -18.15
C CYS A 325 3.25 -9.07 -16.63
N CYS A 326 3.49 -7.97 -15.94
CA CYS A 326 3.35 -7.84 -14.51
C CYS A 326 1.94 -7.39 -14.14
N SER A 327 1.26 -8.17 -13.29
CA SER A 327 0.02 -7.79 -12.59
C SER A 327 0.28 -7.12 -11.24
N THR A 328 1.54 -7.11 -10.77
CA THR A 328 1.98 -6.34 -9.60
C THR A 328 3.18 -5.45 -9.94
N PRO A 329 3.46 -4.40 -9.17
CA PRO A 329 4.67 -3.61 -9.36
C PRO A 329 5.93 -4.48 -9.38
N CYS A 330 6.86 -4.14 -10.27
CA CYS A 330 8.12 -4.82 -10.40
C CYS A 330 9.11 -4.30 -9.35
N LEU A 331 9.41 -5.13 -8.34
CA LEU A 331 10.16 -4.74 -7.14
C LEU A 331 11.46 -5.52 -7.02
N TYR A 332 12.49 -4.88 -6.49
CA TYR A 332 13.75 -5.55 -6.20
C TYR A 332 13.59 -6.50 -5.03
N GLN A 333 14.10 -7.72 -5.19
CA GLN A 333 14.17 -8.74 -4.15
C GLN A 333 15.63 -9.01 -3.84
N GLU A 334 16.08 -8.60 -2.66
CA GLU A 334 17.48 -8.72 -2.22
C GLU A 334 17.95 -10.17 -2.13
N ASP A 335 17.05 -11.08 -1.73
CA ASP A 335 17.28 -12.52 -1.61
C ASP A 335 17.56 -13.20 -2.95
N LEU A 336 16.94 -12.72 -4.02
CA LEU A 336 17.13 -13.24 -5.38
C LEU A 336 18.09 -12.40 -6.22
N SER A 337 18.59 -11.28 -5.67
CA SER A 337 19.40 -10.28 -6.38
C SER A 337 18.80 -9.89 -7.73
N SER A 338 17.47 -9.91 -7.85
CA SER A 338 16.79 -9.65 -9.11
C SER A 338 15.41 -9.02 -8.89
N TYR A 339 14.83 -8.48 -9.96
CA TYR A 339 13.54 -7.83 -9.90
C TYR A 339 12.44 -8.79 -10.27
N ARG A 340 11.38 -8.77 -9.45
CA ARG A 340 10.29 -9.72 -9.54
C ARG A 340 8.95 -9.01 -9.49
N CYS A 341 8.02 -9.54 -10.27
CA CYS A 341 6.62 -9.19 -10.24
C CYS A 341 5.79 -10.47 -10.33
N TYR A 342 4.52 -10.38 -9.97
CA TYR A 342 3.57 -11.45 -10.26
C TYR A 342 2.96 -11.22 -11.64
N SER A 343 2.70 -12.31 -12.34
CA SER A 343 1.87 -12.40 -13.54
C SER A 343 0.71 -13.32 -13.19
N GLY A 344 -0.41 -12.74 -12.76
CA GLY A 344 -1.48 -13.49 -12.11
C GLY A 344 -0.98 -14.09 -10.78
N GLN A 345 -0.81 -15.41 -10.73
CA GLN A 345 -0.32 -16.14 -9.55
C GLN A 345 1.16 -16.53 -9.64
N THR A 346 1.79 -16.37 -10.80
CA THR A 346 3.17 -16.81 -11.02
C THR A 346 4.13 -15.66 -10.81
N GLN A 347 5.16 -15.85 -10.00
CA GLN A 347 6.23 -14.88 -9.87
C GLN A 347 7.19 -15.02 -11.06
N ILE A 348 7.45 -13.92 -11.77
CA ILE A 348 8.32 -13.85 -12.93
C ILE A 348 9.42 -12.81 -12.73
N GLU A 349 10.52 -12.95 -13.48
CA GLU A 349 11.49 -11.88 -13.69
C GLU A 349 10.81 -10.68 -14.34
N CYS A 350 11.23 -9.49 -13.96
CA CYS A 350 10.80 -8.28 -14.64
C CYS A 350 11.89 -7.23 -14.66
N SER A 351 11.81 -6.38 -15.66
CA SER A 351 12.67 -5.24 -15.91
C SER A 351 11.86 -3.96 -15.62
N PRO A 352 11.98 -3.38 -14.41
CA PRO A 352 11.74 -1.96 -14.18
C PRO A 352 12.39 -1.12 -15.27
N ARG A 353 11.85 0.08 -15.47
CA ARG A 353 12.54 1.09 -16.24
C ARG A 353 13.72 1.63 -15.43
N TYR A 354 14.87 1.02 -15.63
CA TYR A 354 16.10 1.45 -14.99
C TYR A 354 16.76 2.49 -15.83
N SER A 355 16.63 3.72 -15.37
CA SER A 355 17.60 4.74 -15.68
C SER A 355 17.54 5.27 -17.12
N LEU A 356 17.50 6.59 -17.22
CA LEU A 356 17.82 7.28 -18.46
C LEU A 356 19.34 7.40 -18.65
N VAL A 357 20.14 6.83 -17.73
CA VAL A 357 21.60 6.88 -17.78
C VAL A 357 22.29 5.55 -17.39
N THR A 358 23.43 5.23 -17.98
CA THR A 358 24.27 4.09 -17.60
C THR A 358 24.91 4.28 -16.23
N TYR A 359 25.53 3.24 -15.65
CA TYR A 359 26.31 3.36 -14.40
C TYR A 359 27.51 4.33 -14.52
N LYS A 360 27.89 4.69 -15.76
CA LYS A 360 28.91 5.71 -16.09
C LYS A 360 28.32 7.11 -16.29
N GLY A 361 26.99 7.25 -16.21
CA GLY A 361 26.28 8.53 -16.39
C GLY A 361 25.98 8.91 -17.84
N GLU A 362 26.11 7.98 -18.79
CA GLU A 362 25.82 8.23 -20.21
C GLU A 362 24.34 8.02 -20.50
N GLN A 363 23.71 8.85 -21.35
CA GLN A 363 22.26 8.79 -21.59
C GLN A 363 21.86 7.54 -22.38
N CYS A 364 20.89 6.76 -21.88
CA CYS A 364 20.33 5.60 -22.57
C CYS A 364 19.46 6.05 -23.76
N LEU A 365 19.48 5.28 -24.87
CA LEU A 365 18.61 5.52 -26.03
C LEU A 365 17.14 5.21 -25.66
N ASP A 366 16.20 6.05 -26.10
CA ASP A 366 14.78 5.98 -25.73
C ASP A 366 14.08 4.66 -26.15
N ASP A 367 14.70 3.91 -27.05
CA ASP A 367 14.16 2.76 -27.74
C ASP A 367 14.58 1.41 -27.15
N HIS A 368 15.64 1.34 -26.33
CA HIS A 368 16.22 0.09 -25.80
C HIS A 368 16.57 0.22 -24.31
N PRO A 369 15.81 -0.41 -23.39
CA PRO A 369 16.33 -0.67 -22.05
C PRO A 369 17.45 -1.70 -22.18
N LEU A 370 18.70 -1.27 -21.96
CA LEU A 370 19.85 -2.16 -21.90
C LEU A 370 19.68 -3.09 -20.68
N GLU A 371 19.42 -4.37 -20.94
CA GLU A 371 19.94 -5.45 -20.11
C GLU A 371 21.44 -5.50 -20.40
N GLU A 372 22.30 -5.26 -19.40
CA GLU A 372 23.71 -5.60 -19.52
C GLU A 372 24.17 -6.37 -18.28
N ASP A 373 24.98 -7.39 -18.57
CA ASP A 373 25.70 -8.30 -17.69
C ASP A 373 26.47 -7.63 -16.54
#